data_AF-A0A1W9WQJ3-F1
#
_entry.id   AF-A0A1W9WQJ3-F1
#
_cell.length_a   1.000
_cell.length_b   1.000
_cell.length_c   1.000
_cell.angle_alpha   90.00
_cell.angle_beta   90.00
_cell.angle_gamma   90.00
#
_symmetry.space_group_name_H-M   'P 1'
#
loop_
_entity.id
_entity.type
_entity.pdbx_description
1 polymer ?
#
loop_
_entity_poly.entity_id
_entity_poly.type
_entity_poly.pdbx_seq_one_letter_code
_entity_poly.pdbx_strand_id
1 'polypeptide(L)'
;MPDESEVQYARFYATEHLAIVHNGVIENNPELREELMSLGYEFESKTDSELILRLLGRYLDIGLSPKEAISVTIIRLHGFFAMIALFAGEEEQLIAARRGNPLAIGLGEEALYVSSDANTLEPLSRQVIQLEEGSPAVLSSVNSEKCQ
;
A
#
# COMPACT_ATOMS: atom_id res chain seq x y z
N MET A 1 -1.83 -29.88 -9.56
CA MET A 1 -1.89 -28.90 -8.46
C MET A 1 -0.83 -27.86 -8.77
N PRO A 2 -1.13 -26.55 -8.68
CA PRO A 2 -0.09 -25.56 -8.78
C PRO A 2 0.91 -25.79 -7.64
N ASP A 3 2.19 -25.56 -7.91
CA ASP A 3 3.27 -25.61 -6.94
C ASP A 3 3.02 -24.55 -5.86
N GLU A 4 2.87 -24.96 -4.59
CA GLU A 4 2.60 -24.06 -3.46
C GLU A 4 3.77 -23.11 -3.16
N SER A 5 4.94 -23.29 -3.82
CA SER A 5 6.13 -22.46 -3.63
C SER A 5 6.10 -21.08 -4.31
N GLU A 6 5.07 -20.76 -5.10
CA GLU A 6 4.94 -19.46 -5.80
C GLU A 6 3.76 -18.58 -5.35
N VAL A 7 3.06 -18.93 -4.26
CA VAL A 7 1.97 -18.06 -3.76
C VAL A 7 2.57 -16.95 -2.88
N GLN A 8 2.82 -15.79 -3.48
CA GLN A 8 3.21 -14.59 -2.76
C GLN A 8 1.97 -14.02 -2.04
N TYR A 9 1.83 -14.33 -0.75
CA TYR A 9 0.77 -13.76 0.07
C TYR A 9 1.04 -12.29 0.39
N ALA A 10 -0.04 -11.50 0.45
CA ALA A 10 0.01 -10.15 0.97
C ALA A 10 0.55 -10.15 2.41
N ARG A 11 1.49 -9.24 2.70
CA ARG A 11 2.13 -9.09 4.00
C ARG A 11 1.62 -7.83 4.69
N PHE A 12 1.21 -7.98 5.94
CA PHE A 12 0.77 -6.90 6.80
C PHE A 12 1.90 -6.46 7.73
N TYR A 13 2.05 -5.16 7.93
CA TYR A 13 2.97 -4.60 8.90
C TYR A 13 2.38 -3.34 9.52
N ALA A 14 2.53 -3.13 10.83
CA ALA A 14 1.99 -1.95 11.51
C ALA A 14 2.93 -1.42 12.59
N THR A 15 2.83 -0.12 12.81
CA THR A 15 3.42 0.67 13.90
C THR A 15 2.31 1.45 14.60
N GLU A 16 2.65 2.24 15.61
CA GLU A 16 1.68 3.14 16.27
C GLU A 16 1.10 4.20 15.32
N HIS A 17 1.79 4.54 14.23
CA HIS A 17 1.41 5.65 13.35
C HIS A 17 1.02 5.24 11.93
N LEU A 18 1.36 4.02 11.52
CA LEU A 18 1.23 3.58 10.14
C LEU A 18 1.01 2.07 10.08
N ALA A 19 0.02 1.64 9.32
CA ALA A 19 -0.21 0.25 8.94
C ALA A 19 -0.20 0.10 7.43
N ILE A 20 0.42 -0.96 6.93
CA ILE A 20 0.48 -1.29 5.51
C ILE A 20 0.11 -2.74 5.22
N VAL A 21 -0.50 -2.96 4.07
CA VAL A 21 -0.58 -4.27 3.41
C VAL A 21 0.15 -4.15 2.09
N HIS A 22 1.04 -5.09 1.80
CA HIS A 22 1.82 -5.10 0.56
C HIS A 22 1.84 -6.48 -0.07
N ASN A 23 1.60 -6.55 -1.38
CA ASN A 23 1.75 -7.74 -2.19
C ASN A 23 2.65 -7.45 -3.40
N GLY A 24 3.56 -8.36 -3.70
CA GLY A 24 4.51 -8.23 -4.80
C GLY A 24 5.94 -7.97 -4.35
N VAL A 25 6.77 -7.49 -5.27
CA VAL A 25 8.22 -7.38 -5.13
C VAL A 25 8.68 -5.95 -5.39
N ILE A 26 9.57 -5.45 -4.53
CA ILE A 26 10.28 -4.19 -4.72
C ILE A 26 11.70 -4.48 -5.21
N GLU A 27 11.96 -4.22 -6.48
CA GLU A 27 13.22 -4.60 -7.15
C GLU A 27 14.41 -3.76 -6.68
N ASN A 28 14.19 -2.48 -6.40
CA ASN A 28 15.22 -1.58 -5.88
C ASN A 28 15.31 -1.58 -4.34
N ASN A 29 14.86 -2.65 -3.68
CA ASN A 29 14.98 -2.77 -2.23
C ASN A 29 16.41 -2.61 -1.70
N PRO A 30 17.43 -3.29 -2.27
CA PRO A 30 18.79 -3.19 -1.75
C PRO A 30 19.32 -1.75 -1.71
N GLU A 31 19.05 -0.98 -2.78
CA GLU A 31 19.47 0.42 -2.91
C GLU A 31 18.79 1.32 -1.88
N LEU A 32 17.45 1.27 -1.81
CA LEU A 32 16.67 2.09 -0.88
C LEU A 32 16.97 1.75 0.58
N ARG A 33 17.25 0.47 0.86
CA ARG A 33 17.64 0.01 2.19
C ARG A 33 19.00 0.55 2.59
N GLU A 34 19.99 0.49 1.70
CA GLU A 34 21.32 1.04 1.96
C GLU A 34 21.25 2.55 2.24
N GLU A 35 20.45 3.29 1.47
CA GLU A 35 20.17 4.70 1.74
C GLU A 35 19.61 4.90 3.14
N LEU A 36 18.53 4.21 3.50
CA LEU A 36 17.89 4.37 4.81
C LEU A 36 18.83 3.99 5.96
N MET A 37 19.62 2.94 5.80
CA MET A 37 20.64 2.56 6.79
C MET A 37 21.71 3.64 6.96
N SER A 38 22.15 4.28 5.86
CA SER A 38 23.11 5.41 5.93
C SER A 38 22.57 6.63 6.68
N LEU A 39 21.24 6.74 6.78
CA LEU A 39 20.52 7.78 7.50
C LEU A 39 20.22 7.40 8.97
N GLY A 40 20.64 6.20 9.40
CA GLY A 40 20.47 5.71 10.77
C GLY A 40 19.22 4.87 11.02
N TYR A 41 18.47 4.48 9.98
CA TYR A 41 17.34 3.56 10.15
C TYR A 41 17.83 2.11 10.31
N GLU A 42 17.29 1.44 11.33
CA GLU A 42 17.53 0.01 11.55
C GLU A 42 16.45 -0.85 10.90
N PHE A 43 16.85 -2.07 10.51
CA PHE A 43 15.97 -3.05 9.91
C PHE A 43 16.04 -4.38 10.65
N GLU A 44 14.88 -4.94 10.96
CA GLU A 44 14.71 -6.20 11.66
C GLU A 44 14.56 -7.38 10.68
N SER A 45 14.15 -7.10 9.45
CA SER A 45 13.93 -8.09 8.40
C SER A 45 14.48 -7.60 7.05
N LYS A 46 14.55 -8.52 6.09
CA LYS A 46 14.89 -8.22 4.68
C LYS A 46 13.67 -8.04 3.79
N THR A 47 12.48 -7.86 4.38
CA THR A 47 11.23 -7.82 3.61
C THR A 47 11.03 -6.48 2.92
N ASP A 48 10.33 -6.51 1.78
CA ASP A 48 9.86 -5.31 1.07
C ASP A 48 8.88 -4.49 1.89
N SER A 49 8.01 -5.17 2.64
CA SER A 49 7.03 -4.50 3.51
C SER A 49 7.72 -3.62 4.55
N GLU A 50 8.76 -4.12 5.23
CA GLU A 50 9.51 -3.29 6.17
C GLU A 50 10.22 -2.12 5.49
N LEU A 51 10.77 -2.33 4.29
CA LEU A 51 11.35 -1.23 3.51
C LEU A 51 10.34 -0.12 3.24
N ILE A 52 9.16 -0.48 2.75
CA ILE A 52 8.09 0.47 2.45
C ILE A 52 7.70 1.24 3.71
N LEU A 53 7.54 0.53 4.83
CA LEU A 53 7.19 1.14 6.11
C LEU A 53 8.25 2.14 6.59
N ARG A 54 9.53 1.78 6.54
CA ARG A 54 10.64 2.67 6.95
C ARG A 54 10.76 3.87 6.03
N LEU A 55 10.57 3.68 4.73
CA LEU A 55 10.60 4.76 3.75
C LEU A 55 9.45 5.75 3.97
N LEU A 56 8.24 5.25 4.23
CA LEU A 56 7.09 6.08 4.60
C LEU A 56 7.32 6.83 5.91
N GLY A 57 7.75 6.11 6.95
CA GLY A 57 8.07 6.69 8.25
C GLY A 57 9.08 7.83 8.13
N ARG A 58 10.13 7.66 7.33
CA ARG A 58 11.10 8.72 7.04
C ARG A 58 10.46 9.97 6.48
N TYR A 59 9.56 9.85 5.51
CA TYR A 59 8.91 11.02 4.92
C TYR A 59 8.01 11.75 5.91
N LEU A 60 7.31 10.99 6.76
CA LEU A 60 6.55 11.56 7.87
C LEU A 60 7.46 12.28 8.88
N ASP A 61 8.60 11.67 9.26
CA ASP A 61 9.58 12.23 10.22
C ASP A 61 10.12 13.59 9.78
N ILE A 62 10.28 13.80 8.46
CA ILE A 62 10.75 15.07 7.90
C ILE A 62 9.59 16.07 7.60
N GLY A 63 8.37 15.74 8.03
CA GLY A 63 7.22 16.64 8.04
C GLY A 63 6.31 16.60 6.81
N LEU A 64 6.44 15.60 5.93
CA LEU A 64 5.46 15.42 4.84
C LEU A 64 4.12 14.94 5.41
N SER A 65 3.03 15.38 4.79
CA SER A 65 1.71 14.81 5.06
C SER A 65 1.65 13.34 4.59
N PRO A 66 0.72 12.52 5.13
CA PRO A 66 0.50 11.15 4.67
C PRO A 66 0.39 10.99 3.16
N LYS A 67 -0.37 11.89 2.50
CA LYS A 67 -0.57 11.90 1.05
C LYS A 67 0.72 12.24 0.29
N GLU A 68 1.55 13.14 0.80
CA GLU A 68 2.85 13.44 0.18
C GLU A 68 3.84 12.30 0.39
N ALA A 69 3.91 11.76 1.61
CA ALA A 69 4.82 10.67 1.96
C ALA A 69 4.59 9.43 1.09
N ILE A 70 3.35 9.01 0.91
CA ILE A 70 3.00 7.87 0.05
C ILE A 70 3.24 8.17 -1.43
N SER A 71 2.94 9.38 -1.89
CA SER A 71 3.16 9.78 -3.28
C SER A 71 4.64 9.72 -3.65
N VAL A 72 5.50 10.29 -2.80
CA VAL A 72 6.95 10.24 -3.00
C VAL A 72 7.46 8.80 -2.89
N THR A 73 6.95 8.02 -1.94
CA THR A 73 7.33 6.60 -1.78
C THR A 73 7.05 5.81 -3.07
N ILE A 74 5.82 5.89 -3.62
CA ILE A 74 5.44 5.14 -4.82
C ILE A 74 6.28 5.52 -6.05
N ILE A 75 6.64 6.80 -6.19
CA ILE A 75 7.52 7.25 -7.27
C ILE A 75 8.89 6.56 -7.18
N ARG A 76 9.41 6.38 -5.97
CA ARG A 76 10.72 5.79 -5.72
C ARG A 76 10.74 4.27 -5.77
N LEU A 77 9.63 3.61 -5.46
CA LEU A 77 9.55 2.15 -5.51
C LEU A 77 9.57 1.66 -6.96
N HIS A 78 10.47 0.73 -7.28
CA HIS A 78 10.51 0.01 -8.54
C HIS A 78 10.11 -1.45 -8.32
N GLY A 79 9.45 -2.04 -9.32
CA GLY A 79 9.03 -3.43 -9.28
C GLY A 79 7.54 -3.61 -9.56
N PHE A 80 7.04 -4.77 -9.13
CA PHE A 80 5.69 -5.25 -9.38
C PHE A 80 4.97 -5.44 -8.05
N PHE A 81 4.10 -4.51 -7.68
CA PHE A 81 3.47 -4.51 -6.36
C PHE A 81 2.07 -3.89 -6.34
N ALA A 82 1.32 -4.22 -5.30
CA ALA A 82 0.12 -3.53 -4.86
C ALA A 82 0.23 -3.31 -3.36
N MET A 83 -0.21 -2.16 -2.88
CA MET A 83 -0.19 -1.84 -1.46
C MET A 83 -1.34 -0.95 -1.01
N ILE A 84 -1.61 -1.03 0.29
CA ILE A 84 -2.57 -0.22 1.02
C ILE A 84 -1.84 0.35 2.22
N ALA A 85 -2.05 1.62 2.53
CA ALA A 85 -1.54 2.30 3.71
C ALA A 85 -2.67 2.99 4.48
N LEU A 86 -2.61 2.89 5.80
CA LEU A 86 -3.47 3.58 6.77
C LEU A 86 -2.59 4.34 7.76
N PHE A 87 -2.96 5.58 8.07
CA PHE A 87 -2.21 6.45 8.96
C PHE A 87 -3.05 6.75 10.21
N ALA A 88 -2.41 6.70 11.38
CA ALA A 88 -3.08 7.02 12.63
C ALA A 88 -3.50 8.51 12.65
N GLY A 89 -4.73 8.79 13.09
CA GLY A 89 -5.36 10.10 13.06
C GLY A 89 -6.00 10.47 11.71
N GLU A 90 -5.84 9.65 10.67
CA GLU A 90 -6.45 9.79 9.35
C GLU A 90 -7.14 8.46 8.95
N GLU A 91 -7.78 7.79 9.90
CA GLU A 91 -8.33 6.44 9.70
C GLU A 91 -9.46 6.39 8.66
N GLU A 92 -10.07 7.54 8.36
CA GLU A 92 -11.05 7.68 7.28
C GLU A 92 -10.42 7.71 5.89
N GLN A 93 -9.09 7.77 5.78
CA GLN A 93 -8.35 7.77 4.54
C GLN A 93 -7.52 6.50 4.38
N LEU A 94 -7.78 5.78 3.30
CA LEU A 94 -7.02 4.61 2.87
C LEU A 94 -6.31 4.95 1.56
N ILE A 95 -4.99 4.82 1.54
CA ILE A 95 -4.23 5.11 0.33
C ILE A 95 -3.82 3.81 -0.32
N ALA A 96 -4.27 3.60 -1.55
CA ALA A 96 -4.02 2.40 -2.33
C ALA A 96 -3.14 2.73 -3.54
N ALA A 97 -2.18 1.87 -3.84
CA ALA A 97 -1.31 2.05 -4.99
C ALA A 97 -0.92 0.71 -5.60
N ARG A 98 -0.79 0.68 -6.93
CA ARG A 98 -0.31 -0.49 -7.65
C ARG A 98 0.60 -0.15 -8.82
N ARG A 99 1.51 -1.08 -9.09
CA ARG A 99 2.34 -1.16 -10.29
C ARG A 99 2.41 -2.63 -10.73
N GLY A 100 1.79 -2.94 -11.87
CA GLY A 100 1.64 -4.30 -12.37
C GLY A 100 0.65 -5.23 -11.64
N ASN A 101 0.74 -5.37 -10.31
CA ASN A 101 -0.10 -6.33 -9.55
C ASN A 101 -1.57 -5.85 -9.49
N PRO A 102 -2.59 -6.67 -9.81
CA PRO A 102 -3.99 -6.24 -9.75
C PRO A 102 -4.44 -5.80 -8.36
N LEU A 103 -5.23 -4.74 -8.32
CA LEU A 103 -5.88 -4.24 -7.12
C LEU A 103 -7.26 -3.68 -7.50
N ALA A 104 -8.29 -4.26 -6.92
CA ALA A 104 -9.68 -3.87 -7.09
C ALA A 104 -10.23 -3.35 -5.76
N ILE A 105 -11.08 -2.34 -5.87
CA ILE A 105 -11.71 -1.64 -4.77
C ILE A 105 -13.21 -1.81 -4.90
N GLY A 106 -13.84 -2.31 -3.85
CA GLY A 106 -15.27 -2.53 -3.75
C GLY A 106 -15.91 -1.46 -2.88
N LEU A 107 -16.89 -0.75 -3.44
CA LEU A 107 -17.69 0.24 -2.72
C LEU A 107 -18.92 -0.45 -2.12
N GLY A 108 -18.87 -0.76 -0.84
CA GLY A 108 -19.99 -1.28 -0.05
C GLY A 108 -20.90 -0.15 0.47
N GLU A 109 -21.97 -0.53 1.16
CA GLU A 109 -22.90 0.45 1.75
C GLU A 109 -22.30 1.16 2.97
N GLU A 110 -21.55 0.42 3.79
CA GLU A 110 -20.99 0.89 5.07
C GLU A 110 -19.46 0.76 5.13
N ALA A 111 -18.85 0.18 4.11
CA ALA A 111 -17.42 -0.14 4.10
C ALA A 111 -16.82 -0.10 2.69
N LEU A 112 -15.51 0.14 2.65
CA LEU A 112 -14.68 -0.10 1.47
C LEU A 112 -14.02 -1.46 1.60
N TYR A 113 -14.01 -2.21 0.50
CA TYR A 113 -13.35 -3.50 0.39
C TYR A 113 -12.19 -3.39 -0.60
N VAL A 114 -11.09 -4.11 -0.35
CA VAL A 114 -9.96 -4.16 -1.28
C VAL A 114 -9.56 -5.60 -1.50
N SER A 115 -9.33 -5.96 -2.76
CA SER A 115 -8.97 -7.33 -3.17
C SER A 115 -8.03 -7.30 -4.37
N SER A 116 -7.19 -8.32 -4.52
CA SER A 116 -6.43 -8.54 -5.76
C SER A 116 -7.28 -9.18 -6.87
N ASP A 117 -8.48 -9.66 -6.55
CA ASP A 117 -9.46 -10.22 -7.49
C ASP A 117 -10.79 -9.46 -7.36
N ALA A 118 -11.23 -8.83 -8.45
CA ALA A 118 -12.48 -8.07 -8.49
C ALA A 118 -13.71 -8.95 -8.24
N ASN A 119 -13.68 -10.23 -8.61
CA ASN A 119 -14.82 -11.13 -8.50
C ASN A 119 -15.19 -11.42 -7.03
N THR A 120 -14.21 -11.36 -6.12
CA THR A 120 -14.47 -11.57 -4.68
C THR A 120 -15.22 -10.40 -4.05
N LEU A 121 -15.25 -9.24 -4.73
CA LEU A 121 -15.88 -8.02 -4.25
C LEU A 121 -17.32 -7.85 -4.73
N GLU A 122 -17.70 -8.51 -5.83
CA GLU A 122 -19.06 -8.46 -6.39
C GLU A 122 -20.17 -8.72 -5.36
N PRO A 123 -20.12 -9.75 -4.48
CA PRO A 123 -21.18 -9.99 -3.51
C PRO A 123 -21.18 -9.01 -2.33
N LEU A 124 -20.11 -8.23 -2.16
CA LEU A 124 -19.92 -7.34 -1.00
C LEU A 124 -20.10 -5.86 -1.37
N SER A 125 -20.14 -5.54 -2.66
CA SER A 125 -20.01 -4.16 -3.15
C SER A 125 -21.10 -3.82 -4.17
N ARG A 126 -21.59 -2.58 -4.13
CA ARG A 126 -22.50 -2.06 -5.17
C ARG A 126 -21.76 -1.70 -6.45
N GLN A 127 -20.48 -1.37 -6.33
CA GLN A 127 -19.60 -1.02 -7.44
C GLN A 127 -18.20 -1.57 -7.17
N VAL A 128 -17.54 -2.05 -8.22
CA VAL A 128 -16.14 -2.46 -8.18
C VAL A 128 -15.35 -1.57 -9.13
N ILE A 129 -14.24 -1.02 -8.64
CA ILE A 129 -13.30 -0.18 -9.37
C ILE A 129 -11.99 -0.93 -9.47
N GLN A 130 -11.54 -1.22 -10.69
CA GLN A 130 -10.18 -1.68 -10.95
C GLN A 130 -9.26 -0.46 -10.87
N LEU A 131 -8.28 -0.49 -9.97
CA LEU A 131 -7.34 0.62 -9.85
C LEU A 131 -6.44 0.66 -11.09
N GLU A 132 -6.24 1.85 -11.66
CA GLU A 132 -5.32 2.00 -12.80
C GLU A 132 -3.86 1.86 -12.36
N GLU A 133 -3.00 1.48 -13.31
CA GLU A 133 -1.57 1.34 -13.03
C GLU A 133 -0.89 2.71 -12.90
N GLY A 134 0.01 2.85 -11.91
CA GLY A 134 0.93 3.98 -11.84
C GLY A 134 0.39 5.26 -11.18
N SER A 135 -0.89 5.30 -10.79
CA SER A 135 -1.45 6.41 -10.00
C SER A 135 -1.86 5.91 -8.60
N PRO A 136 -1.36 6.50 -7.50
CA PRO A 136 -1.97 6.30 -6.19
C PRO A 136 -3.43 6.75 -6.22
N ALA A 137 -4.35 5.92 -5.76
CA ALA A 137 -5.70 6.36 -5.42
C ALA A 137 -5.75 6.65 -3.93
N VAL A 138 -6.26 7.84 -3.59
CA VAL A 138 -6.65 8.14 -2.22
C VAL A 138 -8.13 7.78 -2.12
N LEU A 139 -8.41 6.74 -1.34
CA LEU A 139 -9.76 6.37 -0.98
C LEU A 139 -10.10 7.01 0.36
N SER A 140 -11.28 7.58 0.43
CA SER A 140 -11.82 8.13 1.67
C SER A 140 -13.11 7.38 1.99
N SER A 141 -13.37 7.18 3.29
CA SER A 141 -14.55 6.46 3.79
C SER A 141 -15.84 6.94 3.11
N VAL A 142 -16.81 6.02 2.97
CA VAL A 142 -18.03 6.13 2.15
C VAL A 142 -18.94 7.32 2.53
N ASN A 143 -18.69 7.99 3.66
CA ASN A 143 -19.35 9.27 4.00
C ASN A 143 -18.77 10.49 3.26
N SER A 144 -17.73 10.31 2.43
CA SER A 144 -17.15 11.35 1.60
C SER A 144 -17.38 11.03 0.12
N GLU A 145 -18.19 11.85 -0.54
CA GLU A 145 -18.66 11.64 -1.92
C GLU A 145 -17.57 11.74 -3.01
N LYS A 146 -16.27 11.55 -2.71
CA LYS A 146 -15.19 11.73 -3.70
C LYS A 146 -14.03 10.75 -3.51
N CYS A 147 -13.90 9.82 -4.46
CA CYS A 147 -12.58 9.27 -4.82
C CYS A 147 -11.80 10.36 -5.59
N GLN A 148 -10.57 10.65 -5.19
CA GLN A 148 -9.65 11.56 -5.89
C GLN A 148 -8.33 10.87 -6.22
#